data_AF-T0CHB5-F1
#
_entry.id   AF-T0CHB5-F1
#
_cell.length_a   1.000
_cell.length_b   1.000
_cell.length_c   1.000
_cell.angle_alpha   90.00
_cell.angle_beta   90.00
_cell.angle_gamma   90.00
#
_symmetry.space_group_name_H-M   'P 1'
#
loop_
_entity.id
_entity.type
_entity.pdbx_description
1 polymer ?
#
loop_
_entity_poly.entity_id
_entity_poly.type
_entity_poly.pdbx_seq_one_letter_code
_entity_poly.pdbx_strand_id
1 'polypeptide(L)'
;MLKKSCQMIAASYCLIFANISTAHANELNEKPAFPIGRIGQLNANYTSPKGTGASKEISIQGFGDFINPSLEVENYGGTLIFSVDNESFELDLSSLQINDAEKIGISSLNYNNSDTNIGLNLNQVQANGEGFSTRLTGTRLECQKQSKEGNEYEQLIQNCFNFLSLNIGNAFFQSNERSFYNLTNEYEALGSAVEIDDLNLDIRGGKFKGHLKGNVSKGIKVKFEGRSSYDLANKIVNIRIDKAKAGLFNVRRTIFKELERFENDKIEIDEPNIYIILQD
;
A
#
# COMPACT_ATOMS: atom_id res chain seq x y z
N MET A 1 -14.12 -22.94 -17.16
CA MET A 1 -13.94 -23.16 -15.71
C MET A 1 -13.78 -21.78 -15.08
N LEU A 2 -14.74 -21.39 -14.24
CA LEU A 2 -14.82 -20.07 -13.62
C LEU A 2 -13.72 -19.96 -12.54
N LYS A 3 -12.74 -19.10 -12.78
CA LYS A 3 -11.69 -18.73 -11.82
C LYS A 3 -12.14 -17.49 -11.05
N LYS A 4 -11.90 -17.47 -9.74
CA LYS A 4 -12.34 -16.42 -8.81
C LYS A 4 -11.20 -15.38 -8.70
N SER A 5 -11.47 -14.13 -9.06
CA SER A 5 -10.53 -13.00 -9.02
C SER A 5 -11.01 -11.69 -8.32
N CYS A 6 -10.42 -11.32 -7.21
CA CYS A 6 -10.48 -10.06 -6.47
C CYS A 6 -9.51 -8.92 -6.91
N GLN A 7 -10.04 -7.70 -7.08
CA GLN A 7 -9.33 -6.52 -7.62
C GLN A 7 -9.28 -5.33 -6.63
N MET A 8 -8.33 -4.39 -6.82
CA MET A 8 -8.00 -3.30 -5.88
C MET A 8 -7.29 -2.08 -6.55
N ILE A 9 -7.54 -0.83 -6.07
CA ILE A 9 -6.76 0.39 -6.43
C ILE A 9 -6.36 1.33 -5.26
N ALA A 10 -5.13 1.88 -5.39
CA ALA A 10 -4.36 2.94 -4.72
C ALA A 10 -5.01 4.04 -3.85
N ALA A 11 -4.43 4.26 -2.65
CA ALA A 11 -3.51 5.38 -2.34
C ALA A 11 -3.02 5.28 -0.88
N SER A 12 -1.74 5.58 -0.62
CA SER A 12 -1.15 5.80 0.70
C SER A 12 -1.17 4.62 1.69
N TYR A 13 -0.16 3.75 1.58
CA TYR A 13 0.61 2.97 2.58
C TYR A 13 0.00 2.37 3.88
N CYS A 14 -1.28 2.59 4.18
CA CYS A 14 -2.12 1.76 5.06
C CYS A 14 -2.90 0.70 4.26
N LEU A 15 -2.97 0.86 2.92
CA LEU A 15 -3.89 0.11 2.06
C LEU A 15 -3.23 -1.00 1.22
N ILE A 16 -2.04 -1.50 1.58
CA ILE A 16 -1.61 -2.81 1.03
C ILE A 16 -2.63 -3.91 1.40
N PHE A 17 -3.52 -3.58 2.35
CA PHE A 17 -4.67 -4.37 2.72
C PHE A 17 -5.98 -3.91 2.06
N ALA A 18 -6.27 -2.62 1.89
CA ALA A 18 -7.66 -2.15 1.75
C ALA A 18 -8.43 -2.41 0.44
N ASN A 19 -8.19 -3.50 -0.28
CA ASN A 19 -9.12 -3.99 -1.28
C ASN A 19 -9.11 -5.53 -1.46
N ILE A 20 -8.78 -6.37 -0.47
CA ILE A 20 -8.95 -7.83 -0.68
C ILE A 20 -10.45 -8.21 -0.76
N SER A 21 -11.11 -8.04 -1.91
CA SER A 21 -12.13 -8.88 -2.59
C SER A 21 -12.61 -8.09 -3.84
N THR A 22 -12.89 -8.60 -5.06
CA THR A 22 -14.22 -9.04 -5.53
C THR A 22 -14.23 -9.77 -6.91
N ALA A 23 -14.08 -11.10 -6.97
CA ALA A 23 -14.91 -11.88 -7.92
C ALA A 23 -15.89 -12.75 -7.16
N HIS A 24 -15.46 -13.25 -6.00
CA HIS A 24 -16.25 -14.23 -5.29
C HIS A 24 -17.25 -13.63 -4.31
N ALA A 25 -16.96 -12.43 -3.80
CA ALA A 25 -17.90 -11.59 -3.05
C ALA A 25 -19.16 -11.22 -3.87
N ASN A 26 -18.98 -10.97 -5.18
CA ASN A 26 -20.09 -10.61 -6.08
C ASN A 26 -20.99 -11.80 -6.44
N GLU A 27 -20.50 -13.04 -6.36
CA GLU A 27 -21.33 -14.24 -6.57
C GLU A 27 -22.10 -14.66 -5.31
N LEU A 28 -21.65 -14.23 -4.11
CA LEU A 28 -22.21 -14.67 -2.82
C LEU A 28 -22.92 -13.56 -2.02
N ASN A 29 -23.00 -12.32 -2.51
CA ASN A 29 -23.46 -11.15 -1.72
C ASN A 29 -22.69 -10.98 -0.38
N GLU A 30 -21.44 -11.44 -0.33
CA GLU A 30 -20.59 -11.31 0.85
C GLU A 30 -19.69 -10.08 0.68
N LYS A 31 -19.60 -9.24 1.71
CA LYS A 31 -18.77 -8.02 1.68
C LYS A 31 -17.28 -8.37 1.67
N PRO A 32 -16.41 -7.54 1.06
CA PRO A 32 -14.97 -7.74 1.09
C PRO A 32 -14.44 -7.95 2.51
N ALA A 33 -13.82 -9.09 2.75
CA ALA A 33 -13.22 -9.46 4.02
C ALA A 33 -11.77 -9.89 3.81
N PHE A 34 -10.92 -9.50 4.75
CA PHE A 34 -9.51 -9.84 4.74
C PHE A 34 -9.30 -11.33 4.99
N PRO A 35 -8.56 -12.05 4.15
CA PRO A 35 -8.35 -13.48 4.33
C PRO A 35 -7.70 -13.72 5.68
N ILE A 36 -8.40 -14.39 6.59
CA ILE A 36 -7.84 -14.78 7.89
C ILE A 36 -6.86 -15.92 7.63
N GLY A 37 -5.63 -15.76 8.14
CA GLY A 37 -4.57 -16.73 7.88
C GLY A 37 -3.20 -16.11 7.67
N ARG A 38 -2.31 -16.89 7.06
CA ARG A 38 -0.91 -16.52 6.82
C ARG A 38 -0.40 -16.99 5.47
N ILE A 39 0.52 -16.21 4.91
CA ILE A 39 1.36 -16.58 3.77
C ILE A 39 2.81 -16.41 4.22
N GLY A 40 3.61 -17.48 4.11
CA GLY A 40 5.00 -17.49 4.52
C GLY A 40 5.95 -17.47 3.33
N GLN A 41 6.82 -16.46 3.26
CA GLN A 41 7.88 -16.34 2.25
C GLN A 41 7.41 -16.53 0.81
N LEU A 42 6.35 -15.82 0.41
CA LEU A 42 5.92 -15.76 -0.99
C LEU A 42 6.98 -15.05 -1.83
N ASN A 43 7.42 -15.73 -2.89
CA ASN A 43 8.28 -15.20 -3.94
C ASN A 43 7.56 -15.34 -5.27
N ALA A 44 7.67 -14.34 -6.12
CA ALA A 44 6.96 -14.31 -7.40
C ALA A 44 7.80 -13.59 -8.45
N ASN A 45 7.77 -14.09 -9.68
CA ASN A 45 8.30 -13.42 -10.86
C ASN A 45 7.26 -13.47 -11.97
N TYR A 46 6.75 -12.31 -12.35
CA TYR A 46 5.85 -12.11 -13.47
C TYR A 46 6.60 -11.44 -14.61
N THR A 47 6.42 -11.94 -15.83
CA THR A 47 6.81 -11.28 -17.07
C THR A 47 5.72 -11.49 -18.11
N SER A 48 5.09 -10.42 -18.58
CA SER A 48 3.88 -10.49 -19.40
C SER A 48 3.94 -11.58 -20.49
N PRO A 49 2.93 -12.46 -20.61
CA PRO A 49 1.63 -12.43 -19.92
C PRO A 49 1.54 -13.33 -18.67
N LYS A 50 2.62 -14.03 -18.27
CA LYS A 50 2.57 -15.05 -17.21
C LYS A 50 3.79 -15.02 -16.30
N GLY A 51 3.62 -15.54 -15.10
CA GLY A 51 4.67 -15.65 -14.11
C GLY A 51 4.60 -16.94 -13.34
N THR A 52 5.58 -17.10 -12.46
CA THR A 52 5.64 -18.20 -11.51
C THR A 52 5.90 -17.67 -10.11
N GLY A 53 5.41 -18.37 -9.12
CA GLY A 53 5.65 -18.07 -7.73
C GLY A 53 5.85 -19.33 -6.91
N ALA A 54 6.35 -19.15 -5.70
CA ALA A 54 6.45 -20.20 -4.71
C ALA A 54 6.33 -19.57 -3.33
N SER A 55 5.82 -20.34 -2.38
CA SER A 55 5.72 -19.95 -0.98
C SER A 55 6.17 -21.11 -0.10
N LYS A 56 6.61 -20.87 1.13
CA LYS A 56 6.86 -21.95 2.09
C LYS A 56 5.57 -22.53 2.64
N GLU A 57 4.58 -21.67 2.86
CA GLU A 57 3.28 -22.05 3.38
C GLU A 57 2.22 -21.03 2.98
N ILE A 58 1.03 -21.53 2.66
CA ILE A 58 -0.19 -20.74 2.52
C ILE A 58 -1.23 -21.43 3.37
N SER A 59 -1.76 -20.74 4.37
CA SER A 59 -2.81 -21.24 5.25
C SER A 59 -3.83 -20.13 5.41
N ILE A 60 -4.88 -20.17 4.58
CA ILE A 60 -5.90 -19.14 4.53
C ILE A 60 -7.26 -19.81 4.68
N GLN A 61 -8.07 -19.28 5.60
CA GLN A 61 -9.42 -19.78 5.85
C GLN A 61 -10.25 -19.70 4.56
N GLY A 62 -10.85 -20.82 4.16
CA GLY A 62 -11.66 -20.94 2.94
C GLY A 62 -10.85 -21.21 1.65
N PHE A 63 -9.53 -21.01 1.66
CA PHE A 63 -8.63 -21.32 0.53
C PHE A 63 -7.92 -22.67 0.73
N GLY A 64 -7.53 -22.97 1.97
CA GLY A 64 -6.87 -24.22 2.34
C GLY A 64 -5.44 -24.04 2.85
N ASP A 65 -4.80 -25.19 3.12
CA ASP A 65 -3.46 -25.30 3.68
C ASP A 65 -2.51 -25.97 2.67
N PHE A 66 -1.53 -25.20 2.20
CA PHE A 66 -0.54 -25.63 1.22
C PHE A 66 0.87 -25.47 1.79
N ILE A 67 1.69 -26.51 1.65
CA ILE A 67 3.09 -26.50 2.09
C ILE A 67 3.99 -26.59 0.85
N ASN A 68 4.91 -25.64 0.74
CA ASN A 68 5.78 -25.45 -0.43
C ASN A 68 5.04 -25.41 -1.80
N PRO A 69 3.90 -24.71 -1.94
CA PRO A 69 3.18 -24.68 -3.21
C PRO A 69 3.99 -23.97 -4.29
N SER A 70 3.85 -24.46 -5.53
CA SER A 70 4.21 -23.73 -6.74
C SER A 70 2.97 -23.04 -7.29
N LEU A 71 3.11 -21.79 -7.70
CA LEU A 71 2.01 -20.91 -8.07
C LEU A 71 2.16 -20.46 -9.53
N GLU A 72 1.05 -20.45 -10.27
CA GLU A 72 0.95 -19.68 -11.50
C GLU A 72 0.62 -18.22 -11.16
N VAL A 73 1.25 -17.27 -11.87
CA VAL A 73 1.04 -15.84 -11.63
C VAL A 73 0.54 -15.16 -12.89
N GLU A 74 -0.53 -14.39 -12.79
CA GLU A 74 -1.05 -13.53 -13.85
C GLU A 74 -1.17 -12.09 -13.32
N ASN A 75 -1.09 -11.09 -14.21
CA ASN A 75 -1.28 -9.68 -13.85
C ASN A 75 -2.50 -9.13 -14.59
N TYR A 76 -3.45 -8.58 -13.84
CA TYR A 76 -4.61 -7.89 -14.38
C TYR A 76 -4.63 -6.46 -13.85
N GLY A 77 -4.05 -5.53 -14.62
CA GLY A 77 -4.08 -4.11 -14.30
C GLY A 77 -3.40 -3.74 -12.97
N GLY A 78 -2.34 -4.45 -12.58
CA GLY A 78 -1.60 -4.23 -11.33
C GLY A 78 -2.02 -5.11 -10.17
N THR A 79 -3.07 -5.91 -10.36
CA THR A 79 -3.45 -6.98 -9.45
C THR A 79 -2.82 -8.29 -9.90
N LEU A 80 -1.96 -8.86 -9.06
CA LEU A 80 -1.37 -10.17 -9.28
C LEU A 80 -2.31 -11.27 -8.77
N ILE A 81 -2.66 -12.20 -9.66
CA ILE A 81 -3.42 -13.40 -9.32
C ILE A 81 -2.46 -14.56 -9.18
N PHE A 82 -2.49 -15.21 -8.02
CA PHE A 82 -1.74 -16.41 -7.70
C PHE A 82 -2.68 -17.61 -7.73
N SER A 83 -2.36 -18.62 -8.53
CA SER A 83 -3.18 -19.84 -8.64
C SER A 83 -2.38 -21.08 -8.22
N VAL A 84 -3.01 -21.97 -7.45
CA VAL A 84 -2.51 -23.32 -7.14
C VAL A 84 -3.68 -24.29 -7.18
N ASP A 85 -3.51 -25.40 -7.88
CA ASP A 85 -4.59 -26.34 -8.19
C ASP A 85 -5.81 -25.63 -8.79
N ASN A 86 -6.94 -25.61 -8.09
CA ASN A 86 -8.18 -24.92 -8.49
C ASN A 86 -8.48 -23.67 -7.64
N GLU A 87 -7.55 -23.23 -6.81
CA GLU A 87 -7.72 -22.10 -5.91
C GLU A 87 -6.85 -20.92 -6.34
N SER A 88 -7.35 -19.71 -6.10
CA SER A 88 -6.60 -18.48 -6.38
C SER A 88 -6.78 -17.42 -5.30
N PHE A 89 -5.74 -16.59 -5.12
CA PHE A 89 -5.79 -15.40 -4.29
C PHE A 89 -5.08 -14.26 -4.99
N GLU A 90 -5.35 -13.02 -4.56
CA GLU A 90 -4.71 -11.84 -5.13
C GLU A 90 -3.84 -11.05 -4.18
N LEU A 91 -2.88 -10.39 -4.81
CA LEU A 91 -2.13 -9.30 -4.25
C LEU A 91 -2.24 -8.10 -5.19
N ASP A 92 -2.76 -7.01 -4.67
CA ASP A 92 -2.79 -5.78 -5.43
C ASP A 92 -1.63 -4.87 -5.14
N LEU A 93 -1.05 -4.41 -6.25
CA LEU A 93 0.08 -3.52 -6.29
C LEU A 93 -0.23 -2.24 -7.05
N SER A 94 -1.46 -2.03 -7.52
CA SER A 94 -1.89 -0.79 -8.18
C SER A 94 -1.67 0.45 -7.32
N SER A 95 -1.65 0.29 -5.98
CA SER A 95 -1.26 1.33 -5.02
C SER A 95 0.15 1.89 -5.22
N LEU A 96 1.01 1.15 -5.92
CA LEU A 96 2.34 1.54 -6.33
C LEU A 96 2.37 2.13 -7.75
N GLN A 97 1.21 2.44 -8.34
CA GLN A 97 1.01 2.87 -9.73
C GLN A 97 1.53 1.84 -10.75
N ILE A 98 1.46 0.56 -10.39
CA ILE A 98 1.93 -0.57 -11.19
C ILE A 98 0.74 -1.10 -12.02
N ASN A 99 0.10 -0.26 -12.84
CA ASN A 99 -1.06 -0.74 -13.62
C ASN A 99 -0.61 -1.49 -14.88
N ASP A 100 0.48 -1.03 -15.50
CA ASP A 100 0.98 -1.51 -16.79
C ASP A 100 2.37 -2.17 -16.69
N ALA A 101 2.69 -2.80 -15.57
CA ALA A 101 4.00 -3.43 -15.43
C ALA A 101 4.10 -4.69 -16.29
N GLU A 102 5.10 -4.68 -17.16
CA GLU A 102 5.52 -5.84 -17.93
C GLU A 102 6.24 -6.87 -17.06
N LYS A 103 6.90 -6.41 -15.99
CA LYS A 103 7.68 -7.26 -15.09
C LYS A 103 7.41 -6.90 -13.64
N ILE A 104 7.10 -7.90 -12.82
CA ILE A 104 6.94 -7.74 -11.37
C ILE A 104 7.72 -8.85 -10.66
N GLY A 105 8.57 -8.48 -9.72
CA GLY A 105 9.31 -9.39 -8.85
C GLY A 105 8.94 -9.14 -7.39
N ILE A 106 8.55 -10.20 -6.67
CA ILE A 106 8.29 -10.17 -5.24
C ILE A 106 9.28 -11.13 -4.59
N SER A 107 9.98 -10.65 -3.57
CA SER A 107 10.84 -11.46 -2.73
C SER A 107 10.35 -11.44 -1.30
N SER A 108 10.15 -12.65 -0.76
CA SER A 108 9.88 -12.91 0.66
C SER A 108 8.77 -12.04 1.25
N LEU A 109 7.59 -12.06 0.64
CA LEU A 109 6.38 -11.52 1.25
C LEU A 109 5.87 -12.48 2.33
N ASN A 110 5.59 -11.94 3.50
CA ASN A 110 4.94 -12.61 4.60
C ASN A 110 3.70 -11.83 4.97
N TYR A 111 2.59 -12.54 5.04
CA TYR A 111 1.29 -12.00 5.44
C TYR A 111 0.82 -12.74 6.67
N ASN A 112 0.20 -12.02 7.59
CA ASN A 112 -0.51 -12.60 8.72
C ASN A 112 -1.72 -11.73 9.06
N ASN A 113 -2.89 -12.34 9.15
CA ASN A 113 -4.10 -11.71 9.65
C ASN A 113 -4.75 -12.65 10.67
N SER A 114 -4.81 -12.19 11.91
CA SER A 114 -5.49 -12.85 13.01
C SER A 114 -6.64 -11.98 13.53
N ASP A 115 -7.27 -12.40 14.62
CA ASP A 115 -8.31 -11.63 15.29
C ASP A 115 -7.81 -10.28 15.81
N THR A 116 -6.53 -10.20 16.19
CA THR A 116 -5.97 -9.05 16.92
C THR A 116 -5.02 -8.19 16.10
N ASN A 117 -4.50 -8.71 14.99
CA ASN A 117 -3.52 -7.99 14.19
C ASN A 117 -3.59 -8.39 12.72
N ILE A 118 -3.30 -7.43 11.86
CA ILE A 118 -2.93 -7.66 10.47
C ILE A 118 -1.49 -7.18 10.26
N GLY A 119 -0.73 -7.92 9.47
CA GLY A 119 0.68 -7.64 9.26
C GLY A 119 1.15 -8.06 7.88
N LEU A 120 2.03 -7.23 7.33
CA LEU A 120 2.80 -7.50 6.11
C LEU A 120 4.28 -7.31 6.40
N ASN A 121 5.09 -8.24 5.96
CA ASN A 121 6.53 -8.05 5.86
C ASN A 121 6.97 -8.42 4.45
N LEU A 122 7.55 -7.47 3.73
CA LEU A 122 7.98 -7.59 2.36
C LEU A 122 9.46 -7.20 2.28
N ASN A 123 10.31 -8.15 1.91
CA ASN A 123 11.71 -7.86 1.70
C ASN A 123 11.92 -6.98 0.47
N GLN A 124 11.30 -7.33 -0.65
CA GLN A 124 11.37 -6.54 -1.86
C GLN A 124 10.16 -6.77 -2.75
N VAL A 125 9.63 -5.68 -3.32
CA VAL A 125 8.88 -5.72 -4.58
C VAL A 125 9.56 -4.80 -5.58
N GLN A 126 9.62 -5.24 -6.82
CA GLN A 126 10.08 -4.43 -7.94
C GLN A 126 9.09 -4.59 -9.07
N ALA A 127 8.76 -3.48 -9.73
CA ALA A 127 8.01 -3.54 -10.98
C ALA A 127 8.56 -2.56 -12.00
N ASN A 128 8.49 -2.96 -13.25
CA ASN A 128 8.96 -2.17 -14.38
C ASN A 128 7.96 -2.29 -15.54
N GLY A 129 7.76 -1.20 -16.25
CA GLY A 129 7.03 -1.14 -17.51
C GLY A 129 7.60 -0.04 -18.40
N GLU A 130 6.93 0.27 -19.49
CA GLU A 130 7.35 1.36 -20.36
C GLU A 130 7.29 2.70 -19.61
N GLY A 131 8.41 3.40 -19.56
CA GLY A 131 8.46 4.74 -18.95
C GLY A 131 8.40 4.80 -17.42
N PHE A 132 8.33 3.68 -16.70
CA PHE A 132 8.35 3.68 -15.24
C PHE A 132 9.12 2.50 -14.62
N SER A 133 9.62 2.74 -13.41
CA SER A 133 10.21 1.71 -12.54
C SER A 133 9.88 2.02 -11.10
N THR A 134 9.50 1.00 -10.34
CA THR A 134 9.29 1.12 -8.90
C THR A 134 9.93 -0.03 -8.16
N ARG A 135 10.44 0.26 -6.97
CA ARG A 135 11.03 -0.72 -6.07
C ARG A 135 10.74 -0.32 -4.64
N LEU A 136 10.22 -1.24 -3.85
CA LEU A 136 10.16 -1.10 -2.39
C LEU A 136 11.00 -2.20 -1.76
N THR A 137 11.74 -1.88 -0.71
CA THR A 137 12.49 -2.86 0.07
C THR A 137 12.32 -2.64 1.57
N GLY A 138 12.42 -3.74 2.33
CA GLY A 138 12.33 -3.73 3.78
C GLY A 138 11.04 -3.09 4.28
N THR A 139 9.89 -3.46 3.70
CA THR A 139 8.59 -2.94 4.11
C THR A 139 8.03 -3.81 5.23
N ARG A 140 7.67 -3.19 6.35
CA ARG A 140 6.93 -3.82 7.44
C ARG A 140 5.72 -2.96 7.77
N LEU A 141 4.55 -3.55 7.71
CA LEU A 141 3.28 -2.95 8.09
C LEU A 141 2.66 -3.81 9.17
N GLU A 142 2.20 -3.19 10.24
CA GLU A 142 1.47 -3.85 11.32
C GLU A 142 0.32 -2.95 11.77
N CYS A 143 -0.89 -3.50 11.84
CA CYS A 143 -2.09 -2.79 12.23
C CYS A 143 -2.85 -3.62 13.28
N GLN A 144 -3.19 -2.99 14.41
CA GLN A 144 -3.85 -3.66 15.52
C GLN A 144 -5.36 -3.60 15.34
N LYS A 145 -6.02 -4.75 15.41
CA LYS A 145 -7.47 -4.87 15.26
C LYS A 145 -8.14 -4.67 16.60
N GLN A 146 -9.14 -3.81 16.62
CA GLN A 146 -10.07 -3.61 17.72
C GLN A 146 -11.48 -3.66 17.15
N SER A 147 -12.43 -4.13 17.95
CA SER A 147 -13.84 -4.03 17.55
C SER A 147 -14.24 -2.55 17.46
N LYS A 148 -14.84 -2.19 16.33
CA LYS A 148 -15.30 -0.84 15.99
C LYS A 148 -16.69 -0.90 15.37
N GLU A 149 -17.33 0.25 15.20
CA GLU A 149 -18.57 0.35 14.44
C GLU A 149 -18.32 0.10 12.95
N GLY A 150 -19.32 -0.38 12.21
CA GLY A 150 -19.22 -0.68 10.79
C GLY A 150 -18.93 -2.14 10.48
N ASN A 151 -18.86 -2.45 9.19
CA ASN A 151 -18.51 -3.79 8.68
C ASN A 151 -16.99 -4.06 8.81
N GLU A 152 -16.56 -5.30 8.58
CA GLU A 152 -15.16 -5.71 8.81
C GLU A 152 -14.14 -4.85 8.05
N TYR A 153 -14.47 -4.44 6.83
CA TYR A 153 -13.64 -3.55 6.02
C TYR A 153 -13.52 -2.17 6.65
N GLU A 154 -14.65 -1.55 7.03
CA GLU A 154 -14.69 -0.26 7.71
C GLU A 154 -13.96 -0.30 9.05
N GLN A 155 -14.10 -1.40 9.80
CA GLN A 155 -13.38 -1.60 11.06
C GLN A 155 -11.88 -1.71 10.82
N LEU A 156 -11.44 -2.40 9.76
CA LEU A 156 -10.01 -2.47 9.45
C LEU A 156 -9.45 -1.08 9.14
N ILE A 157 -10.12 -0.31 8.29
CA ILE A 157 -9.68 1.04 7.93
C ILE A 157 -9.58 1.91 9.18
N GLN A 158 -10.62 1.91 10.00
CA GLN A 158 -10.60 2.59 11.30
C GLN A 158 -9.43 2.14 12.17
N ASN A 159 -9.17 0.85 12.23
CA ASN A 159 -8.09 0.29 13.03
C ASN A 159 -6.72 0.72 12.51
N CYS A 160 -6.46 0.69 11.21
CA CYS A 160 -5.17 1.08 10.66
C CYS A 160 -4.95 2.60 10.71
N PHE A 161 -6.00 3.41 10.58
CA PHE A 161 -5.88 4.85 10.83
C PHE A 161 -5.91 5.23 12.32
N ASN A 162 -6.02 4.26 13.23
CA ASN A 162 -5.88 4.46 14.67
C ASN A 162 -4.62 3.84 15.27
N PHE A 163 -4.18 2.68 14.78
CA PHE A 163 -3.12 1.84 15.36
C PHE A 163 -2.32 1.15 14.26
N LEU A 164 -1.34 1.86 13.71
CA LEU A 164 -0.48 1.38 12.64
C LEU A 164 0.98 1.63 12.97
N SER A 165 1.82 0.65 12.66
CA SER A 165 3.26 0.81 12.51
C SER A 165 3.65 0.47 11.08
N LEU A 166 4.22 1.45 10.38
CA LEU A 166 4.74 1.29 9.03
C LEU A 166 6.23 1.65 9.04
N ASN A 167 7.03 0.76 8.47
CA ASN A 167 8.42 1.01 8.14
C ASN A 167 8.67 0.61 6.69
N ILE A 168 9.38 1.45 5.95
CA ILE A 168 9.90 1.14 4.63
C ILE A 168 11.38 1.46 4.64
N GLY A 169 12.22 0.45 4.38
CA GLY A 169 13.66 0.62 4.31
C GLY A 169 14.07 1.54 3.17
N ASN A 170 13.57 1.26 1.96
CA ASN A 170 13.79 2.09 0.78
C ASN A 170 12.59 1.98 -0.18
N ALA A 171 12.22 3.11 -0.77
CA ALA A 171 11.23 3.22 -1.82
C ALA A 171 11.80 4.04 -2.96
N PHE A 172 11.83 3.46 -4.15
CA PHE A 172 12.26 4.10 -5.38
C PHE A 172 11.09 4.15 -6.35
N PHE A 173 10.90 5.31 -6.96
CA PHE A 173 9.94 5.53 -8.02
C PHE A 173 10.56 6.36 -9.12
N GLN A 174 10.42 5.91 -10.36
CA GLN A 174 10.83 6.62 -11.55
C GLN A 174 9.69 6.64 -12.55
N SER A 175 9.44 7.80 -13.16
CA SER A 175 8.46 7.99 -14.23
C SER A 175 8.94 9.02 -15.24
N ASN A 176 8.87 8.69 -16.52
CA ASN A 176 9.22 9.60 -17.62
C ASN A 176 8.18 10.70 -17.85
N GLU A 177 6.97 10.54 -17.30
CA GLU A 177 5.85 11.47 -17.48
C GLU A 177 5.82 12.57 -16.41
N ARG A 178 6.61 12.41 -15.34
CA ARG A 178 6.53 13.27 -14.15
C ARG A 178 7.88 13.80 -13.74
N SER A 179 7.85 15.05 -13.26
CA SER A 179 8.96 15.69 -12.56
C SER A 179 8.64 15.84 -11.08
N PHE A 180 9.64 15.59 -10.24
CA PHE A 180 9.55 15.74 -8.79
C PHE A 180 10.31 16.99 -8.33
N TYR A 181 9.88 17.59 -7.22
CA TYR A 181 10.51 18.78 -6.66
C TYR A 181 11.09 18.52 -5.27
N ASN A 182 12.10 19.31 -4.93
CA ASN A 182 12.75 19.24 -3.64
C ASN A 182 11.88 19.86 -2.52
N LEU A 183 11.69 19.13 -1.43
CA LEU A 183 10.90 19.57 -0.28
C LEU A 183 11.50 20.77 0.46
N THR A 184 12.83 20.93 0.41
CA THR A 184 13.55 22.04 1.06
C THR A 184 13.71 23.27 0.15
N ASN A 185 13.51 23.09 -1.16
CA ASN A 185 13.63 24.14 -2.17
C ASN A 185 12.69 23.86 -3.35
N GLU A 186 11.48 24.42 -3.30
CA GLU A 186 10.42 24.15 -4.30
C GLU A 186 10.77 24.54 -5.75
N TYR A 187 11.82 25.35 -5.95
CA TYR A 187 12.29 25.74 -7.29
C TYR A 187 13.25 24.74 -7.92
N GLU A 188 13.64 23.70 -7.18
CA GLU A 188 14.62 22.71 -7.62
C GLU A 188 13.93 21.40 -8.01
N ALA A 189 13.96 21.10 -9.31
CA ALA A 189 13.50 19.82 -9.84
C ALA A 189 14.53 18.72 -9.55
N LEU A 190 14.04 17.57 -9.09
CA LEU A 190 14.80 16.33 -8.86
C LEU A 190 14.89 15.46 -10.12
N GLY A 191 14.20 15.83 -11.19
CA GLY A 191 14.05 15.03 -12.40
C GLY A 191 12.91 14.03 -12.29
N SER A 192 13.07 12.88 -12.95
CA SER A 192 12.05 11.84 -13.12
C SER A 192 12.04 10.76 -12.03
N ALA A 193 12.91 10.86 -11.01
CA ALA A 193 13.05 9.83 -10.00
C ALA A 193 13.04 10.38 -8.56
N VAL A 194 12.36 9.64 -7.68
CA VAL A 194 12.31 9.86 -6.25
C VAL A 194 12.79 8.61 -5.53
N GLU A 195 13.64 8.83 -4.54
CA GLU A 195 14.11 7.80 -3.62
C GLU A 195 13.87 8.27 -2.19
N ILE A 196 13.17 7.44 -1.43
CA ILE A 196 12.86 7.62 -0.02
C ILE A 196 13.53 6.48 0.75
N ASP A 197 14.39 6.84 1.68
CA ASP A 197 15.05 5.96 2.63
C ASP A 197 14.43 6.13 4.02
N ASP A 198 14.34 5.05 4.79
CA ASP A 198 13.96 5.09 6.20
C ASP A 198 12.63 5.84 6.43
N LEU A 199 11.58 5.46 5.68
CA LEU A 199 10.23 5.94 5.98
C LEU A 199 9.75 5.20 7.24
N ASN A 200 9.32 5.96 8.23
CA ASN A 200 8.70 5.45 9.44
C ASN A 200 7.43 6.24 9.73
N LEU A 201 6.36 5.54 10.07
CA LEU A 201 5.07 6.11 10.47
C LEU A 201 4.49 5.26 11.60
N ASP A 202 4.19 5.89 12.73
CA ASP A 202 3.53 5.30 13.89
C ASP A 202 2.25 6.09 14.17
N ILE A 203 1.11 5.41 14.11
CA ILE A 203 -0.22 5.94 14.42
C ILE A 203 -0.71 5.30 15.72
N ARG A 204 -1.11 6.13 16.69
CA ARG A 204 -1.68 5.68 17.98
C ARG A 204 -2.85 6.55 18.38
N GLY A 205 -4.04 5.95 18.48
CA GLY A 205 -5.29 6.64 18.77
C GLY A 205 -5.55 7.80 17.80
N GLY A 206 -5.27 7.59 16.51
CA GLY A 206 -5.45 8.58 15.45
C GLY A 206 -4.43 9.72 15.45
N LYS A 207 -3.44 9.74 16.35
CA LYS A 207 -2.29 10.66 16.27
C LYS A 207 -1.16 9.95 15.56
N PHE A 208 -0.56 10.59 14.56
CA PHE A 208 0.59 10.03 13.87
C PHE A 208 1.85 10.87 14.07
N LYS A 209 2.97 10.18 14.06
CA LYS A 209 4.31 10.76 13.96
C LYS A 209 5.13 9.90 13.01
N GLY A 210 6.02 10.53 12.27
CA GLY A 210 6.87 9.81 11.35
C GLY A 210 8.07 10.61 10.92
N HIS A 211 8.92 9.94 10.15
CA HIS A 211 9.99 10.59 9.44
C HIS A 211 10.24 9.90 8.11
N LEU A 212 10.87 10.63 7.21
CA LEU A 212 11.45 10.09 5.98
C LEU A 212 12.79 10.77 5.71
N LYS A 213 13.65 10.09 4.96
CA LYS A 213 14.88 10.65 4.39
C LYS A 213 14.86 10.31 2.89
N GLY A 214 15.57 11.06 2.06
CA GLY A 214 15.63 10.73 0.64
C GLY A 214 16.18 11.84 -0.21
N ASN A 215 16.22 11.63 -1.54
CA ASN A 215 16.66 12.66 -2.47
C ASN A 215 15.71 13.87 -2.46
N VAL A 216 14.43 13.65 -2.15
CA VAL A 216 13.38 14.68 -1.98
C VAL A 216 13.74 15.76 -0.95
N SER A 217 14.62 15.45 0.00
CA SER A 217 15.06 16.37 1.03
C SER A 217 16.58 16.53 1.07
N LYS A 218 17.30 16.18 0.00
CA LYS A 218 18.78 16.14 -0.05
C LYS A 218 19.39 15.31 1.08
N GLY A 219 18.72 14.23 1.48
CA GLY A 219 19.11 13.38 2.59
C GLY A 219 18.85 13.98 3.98
N ILE A 220 18.23 15.15 4.08
CA ILE A 220 17.81 15.72 5.37
C ILE A 220 16.59 14.95 5.89
N LYS A 221 16.64 14.49 7.14
CA LYS A 221 15.49 13.81 7.76
C LYS A 221 14.31 14.79 7.88
N VAL A 222 13.21 14.49 7.20
CA VAL A 222 11.93 15.19 7.31
C VAL A 222 11.13 14.51 8.40
N LYS A 223 10.77 15.23 9.46
CA LYS A 223 9.90 14.75 10.53
C LYS A 223 8.51 15.34 10.35
N PHE A 224 7.48 14.54 10.50
CA PHE A 224 6.09 14.97 10.38
C PHE A 224 5.23 14.40 11.51
N GLU A 225 4.22 15.16 11.91
CA GLU A 225 3.24 14.77 12.93
C GLU A 225 1.87 15.35 12.59
N GLY A 226 0.81 14.67 13.03
CA GLY A 226 -0.55 15.04 12.71
C GLY A 226 -1.59 14.07 13.25
N ARG A 227 -2.76 14.05 12.61
CA ARG A 227 -3.88 13.20 12.99
C ARG A 227 -4.55 12.54 11.80
N SER A 228 -4.99 11.31 11.97
CA SER A 228 -5.82 10.59 11.02
C SER A 228 -7.15 10.22 11.66
N SER A 229 -8.23 10.25 10.88
CA SER A 229 -9.56 9.82 11.29
C SER A 229 -10.32 9.23 10.11
N TYR A 230 -11.25 8.34 10.39
CA TYR A 230 -12.19 7.82 9.41
C TYR A 230 -13.60 8.28 9.77
N ASP A 231 -14.25 8.97 8.84
CA ASP A 231 -15.67 9.31 8.89
C ASP A 231 -16.47 8.14 8.31
N LEU A 232 -17.11 7.37 9.19
CA LEU A 232 -17.89 6.20 8.82
C LEU A 232 -19.12 6.56 7.97
N ALA A 233 -19.75 7.71 8.22
CA ALA A 233 -20.99 8.11 7.55
C ALA A 233 -20.73 8.52 6.10
N ASN A 234 -19.62 9.25 5.88
CA ASN A 234 -19.25 9.76 4.56
C ASN A 234 -18.22 8.88 3.84
N LYS A 235 -17.68 7.84 4.52
CA LYS A 235 -16.62 6.95 4.02
C LYS A 235 -15.35 7.72 3.61
N ILE A 236 -14.97 8.71 4.41
CA ILE A 236 -13.82 9.58 4.15
C ILE A 236 -12.73 9.31 5.18
N VAL A 237 -11.50 9.08 4.71
CA VAL A 237 -10.31 9.20 5.57
C VAL A 237 -9.83 10.65 5.52
N ASN A 238 -9.68 11.27 6.68
CA ASN A 238 -9.04 12.57 6.82
C ASN A 238 -7.66 12.41 7.46
N ILE A 239 -6.63 12.90 6.78
CA ILE A 239 -5.25 12.97 7.28
C ILE A 239 -4.87 14.44 7.39
N ARG A 240 -4.80 14.93 8.63
CA ARG A 240 -4.35 16.29 8.95
C ARG A 240 -2.88 16.31 9.30
N ILE A 241 -2.07 17.05 8.55
CA ILE A 241 -0.64 17.25 8.85
C ILE A 241 -0.47 18.53 9.66
N ASP A 242 -0.28 18.39 10.96
CA ASP A 242 -0.11 19.54 11.85
C ASP A 242 1.27 20.21 11.63
N LYS A 243 2.29 19.42 11.35
CA LYS A 243 3.67 19.91 11.21
C LYS A 243 4.52 18.98 10.36
N ALA A 244 5.36 19.58 9.51
CA ALA A 244 6.41 18.88 8.78
C ALA A 244 7.68 19.74 8.74
N LYS A 245 8.83 19.18 9.14
CA LYS A 245 10.10 19.89 9.21
C LYS A 245 11.26 19.09 8.64
N ALA A 246 12.08 19.72 7.81
CA ALA A 246 13.36 19.22 7.35
C ALA A 246 14.48 20.00 8.07
N GLY A 247 15.08 19.41 9.11
CA GLY A 247 15.98 20.16 10.00
C GLY A 247 15.25 21.35 10.66
N LEU A 248 15.65 22.58 10.35
CA LEU A 248 15.01 23.81 10.83
C LEU A 248 13.93 24.35 9.89
N PHE A 249 13.86 23.86 8.66
CA PHE A 249 12.93 24.36 7.64
C PHE A 249 11.54 23.76 7.83
N ASN A 250 10.50 24.60 7.82
CA ASN A 250 9.12 24.13 7.73
C ASN A 250 8.83 23.79 6.27
N VAL A 251 8.57 22.51 5.99
CA VAL A 251 8.34 21.99 4.63
C VAL A 251 6.89 21.58 4.41
N ARG A 252 5.98 21.88 5.34
CA ARG A 252 4.57 21.50 5.26
C ARG A 252 3.92 22.01 3.97
N ARG A 253 4.06 23.31 3.69
CA ARG A 253 3.48 23.93 2.48
C ARG A 253 4.00 23.28 1.19
N THR A 254 5.30 22.98 1.12
CA THR A 254 5.89 22.31 -0.05
C THR A 254 5.34 20.90 -0.25
N ILE A 255 5.11 20.17 0.85
CA ILE A 255 4.46 18.85 0.80
C ILE A 255 3.04 18.98 0.24
N PHE A 256 2.24 19.93 0.72
CA PHE A 256 0.87 20.14 0.21
C PHE A 256 0.84 20.52 -1.27
N LYS A 257 1.71 21.44 -1.72
CA LYS A 257 1.85 21.78 -3.14
C LYS A 257 2.17 20.58 -4.02
N GLU A 258 3.04 19.68 -3.56
CA GLU A 258 3.33 18.45 -4.32
C GLU A 258 2.15 17.49 -4.32
N LEU A 259 1.43 17.38 -3.20
CA LEU A 259 0.25 16.52 -3.08
C LEU A 259 -0.93 17.01 -3.93
N GLU A 260 -1.12 18.33 -4.07
CA GLU A 260 -2.13 18.95 -4.95
C GLU A 260 -2.00 18.46 -6.40
N ARG A 261 -0.78 18.10 -6.84
CA ARG A 261 -0.52 17.55 -8.19
C ARG A 261 -1.05 16.11 -8.36
N PHE A 262 -1.45 15.47 -7.28
CA PHE A 262 -2.02 14.11 -7.26
C PHE A 262 -3.53 14.11 -6.98
N GLU A 263 -4.17 15.28 -6.86
CA GLU A 263 -5.62 15.37 -6.71
C GLU A 263 -6.35 14.67 -7.85
N ASN A 264 -7.45 14.01 -7.49
CA ASN A 264 -8.34 13.31 -8.40
C ASN A 264 -9.72 13.14 -7.74
N ASP A 265 -10.61 12.38 -8.35
CA ASP A 265 -11.96 12.12 -7.85
C ASP A 265 -12.01 11.40 -6.49
N LYS A 266 -10.89 10.82 -6.04
CA LYS A 266 -10.76 10.09 -4.77
C LYS A 266 -9.85 10.76 -3.76
N ILE A 267 -9.06 11.76 -4.17
CA ILE A 267 -8.09 12.45 -3.31
C ILE A 267 -8.28 13.95 -3.46
N GLU A 268 -8.65 14.60 -2.35
CA GLU A 268 -8.79 16.06 -2.24
C GLU A 268 -7.75 16.59 -1.23
N ILE A 269 -7.12 17.71 -1.56
CA ILE A 269 -6.05 18.33 -0.80
C ILE A 269 -6.48 19.75 -0.41
N ASP A 270 -6.75 19.95 0.89
CA ASP A 270 -7.11 21.26 1.45
C ASP A 270 -6.28 21.51 2.71
N GLU A 271 -5.13 22.20 2.55
CA GLU A 271 -4.16 22.39 3.63
C GLU A 271 -4.84 22.91 4.93
N PRO A 272 -4.70 22.20 6.08
CA PRO A 272 -3.72 21.16 6.41
C PRO A 272 -4.24 19.72 6.32
N ASN A 273 -5.30 19.45 5.56
CA ASN A 273 -5.98 18.16 5.46
C ASN A 273 -5.79 17.52 4.07
N ILE A 274 -5.75 16.19 4.07
CA ILE A 274 -5.82 15.33 2.90
C ILE A 274 -7.05 14.46 3.11
N TYR A 275 -7.98 14.48 2.16
CA TYR A 275 -9.18 13.66 2.19
C TYR A 275 -9.06 12.54 1.17
N ILE A 276 -9.28 11.30 1.61
CA ILE A 276 -9.34 10.13 0.75
C ILE A 276 -10.78 9.61 0.79
N ILE A 277 -11.43 9.65 -0.37
CA ILE A 277 -12.83 9.26 -0.53
C ILE A 277 -12.87 7.77 -0.90
N LEU A 278 -13.46 6.96 -0.04
CA LEU A 278 -13.65 5.53 -0.27
C LEU A 278 -15.04 5.34 -0.88
N GLN A 279 -15.10 5.26 -2.20
CA GLN A 279 -16.34 4.96 -2.92
C GLN A 279 -16.85 3.54 -2.58
N ASP A 280 -18.16 3.35 -2.72
CA ASP A 280 -18.82 2.03 -2.72
C ASP A 280 -18.60 1.24 -4.00
#